data_AF-A0A2G2MWX7-F1
#
_entry.id   AF-A0A2G2MWX7-F1
#
_cell.length_a   1.000
_cell.length_b   1.000
_cell.length_c   1.000
_cell.angle_alpha   90.00
_cell.angle_beta   90.00
_cell.angle_gamma   90.00
#
_symmetry.space_group_name_H-M   'P 1'
#
loop_
_entity.id
_entity.type
_entity.pdbx_description
1 polymer ?
#
loop_
_entity_poly.entity_id
_entity_poly.type
_entity_poly.pdbx_seq_one_letter_code
_entity_poly.pdbx_strand_id
1 'polypeptide(L)'
;MQKIIPFLAMLIVLAYAVYNAKFRHPEKVDTKTNRHYKEHIKTYKTTHYEDELSHINSDEYTKEYIIKVINQGSNSLDFKSGVMEAGFARPDDAEKIACYTMTLSGRKCKKAYPEDAAMFYTSICGGCHGNDGKGLGGVYPDLNKAKMLGIENREMFLKSMHKQQSDTK
;
A
#
# COMPACT_ATOMS: atom_id res chain seq x y z
N MET A 1 31.08 47.39 17.61
CA MET A 1 31.21 45.98 17.19
C MET A 1 29.94 45.36 16.56
N GLN A 2 28.77 46.01 16.63
CA GLN A 2 27.48 45.47 16.11
C GLN A 2 27.29 45.54 14.58
N LYS A 3 28.06 46.36 13.84
CA LYS A 3 27.89 46.55 12.39
C LYS A 3 28.69 45.58 11.50
N ILE A 4 29.58 44.76 12.08
CA ILE A 4 30.48 43.85 11.32
C ILE A 4 29.88 42.44 11.19
N ILE A 5 29.04 42.06 12.15
CA ILE A 5 28.34 40.77 12.21
C ILE A 5 27.51 40.46 10.94
N PRO A 6 26.72 41.38 10.35
CA PRO A 6 25.95 41.05 9.16
C PRO A 6 26.83 40.81 7.92
N PHE A 7 27.97 41.50 7.80
CA PHE A 7 28.91 41.29 6.69
C PHE A 7 29.64 39.95 6.79
N LEU A 8 30.00 39.52 8.01
CA LEU A 8 30.57 38.19 8.24
C LEU A 8 29.59 37.08 7.92
N ALA A 9 28.32 37.21 8.34
CA ALA A 9 27.28 36.24 7.99
C ALA A 9 27.07 36.14 6.47
N MET A 10 27.07 37.28 5.77
CA MET A 10 26.93 37.34 4.32
C MET A 10 28.11 36.67 3.60
N LEU A 11 29.34 36.87 4.09
CA LEU A 11 30.54 36.22 3.56
C LEU A 11 30.52 34.70 3.79
N ILE A 12 30.05 34.23 4.94
CA ILE A 12 29.92 32.79 5.23
C ILE A 12 28.90 32.14 4.30
N VAL A 13 27.75 32.78 4.06
CA VAL A 13 26.73 32.27 3.13
C VAL A 13 27.28 32.24 1.70
N LEU A 14 27.99 33.28 1.26
CA LEU A 14 28.62 33.32 -0.06
C LEU A 14 29.69 32.23 -0.21
N ALA A 15 30.56 32.06 0.79
CA ALA A 15 31.58 31.02 0.80
C ALA A 15 30.95 29.62 0.76
N TYR A 16 29.88 29.39 1.52
CA TYR A 16 29.14 28.13 1.53
C TYR A 16 28.44 27.86 0.19
N ALA A 17 27.84 28.88 -0.42
CA ALA A 17 27.22 28.76 -1.75
C ALA A 17 28.25 28.42 -2.83
N VAL A 18 29.42 29.09 -2.83
CA VAL A 18 30.52 28.78 -3.76
C VAL A 18 31.08 27.38 -3.52
N TYR A 19 31.22 26.96 -2.27
CA TYR A 19 31.65 25.61 -1.92
C TYR A 19 30.67 24.54 -2.44
N ASN A 20 29.37 24.72 -2.19
CA ASN A 20 28.34 23.82 -2.71
C ASN A 20 28.29 23.79 -4.24
N ALA A 21 28.44 24.94 -4.90
CA ALA A 21 28.43 24.99 -6.36
C ALA A 21 29.64 24.29 -7.01
N LYS A 22 30.81 24.36 -6.36
CA LYS A 22 32.08 23.90 -6.96
C LYS A 22 32.51 22.49 -6.54
N PHE A 23 32.17 22.08 -5.32
CA PHE A 23 32.69 20.83 -4.74
C PHE A 23 31.61 19.79 -4.44
N ARG A 24 30.34 20.20 -4.27
CA ARG A 24 29.25 19.25 -4.06
C ARG A 24 28.77 18.74 -5.43
N HIS A 25 29.30 17.61 -5.86
CA HIS A 25 28.79 16.88 -7.02
C HIS A 25 27.38 16.37 -6.66
N PRO A 26 26.30 16.82 -7.31
CA PRO A 26 25.01 16.19 -7.13
C PRO A 26 25.15 14.74 -7.58
N GLU A 27 24.81 13.81 -6.69
CA GLU A 27 24.72 12.40 -7.02
C GLU A 27 23.72 12.27 -8.16
N LYS A 28 24.21 11.96 -9.36
CA LYS A 28 23.36 11.80 -10.53
C LYS A 28 22.53 10.54 -10.29
N VAL A 29 21.26 10.72 -9.95
CA VAL A 29 20.28 9.63 -9.95
C VAL A 29 20.33 8.98 -11.32
N ASP A 30 20.71 7.70 -11.38
CA ASP A 30 20.81 6.96 -12.64
C ASP A 30 19.41 6.85 -13.25
N THR A 31 19.15 7.66 -14.27
CA THR A 31 17.88 7.65 -15.01
C THR A 31 17.80 6.51 -16.04
N LYS A 32 18.74 5.55 -16.03
CA LYS A 32 18.61 4.33 -16.83
C LYS A 32 17.47 3.48 -16.30
N THR A 33 16.28 3.73 -16.82
CA THR A 33 15.14 2.83 -16.72
C THR A 33 15.62 1.41 -17.07
N ASN A 34 15.48 0.50 -16.11
CA ASN A 34 15.95 -0.87 -16.18
C ASN A 34 15.52 -1.50 -17.52
N ARG A 35 16.44 -2.15 -18.23
CA ARG A 35 16.16 -2.82 -19.51
C ARG A 35 14.96 -3.78 -19.40
N HIS A 36 14.83 -4.45 -18.26
CA HIS A 36 13.69 -5.32 -17.97
C HIS A 36 12.36 -4.58 -17.88
N TYR A 37 12.34 -3.34 -17.39
CA TYR A 37 11.13 -2.52 -17.36
C TYR A 37 10.70 -2.09 -18.78
N LYS A 38 11.66 -1.76 -19.65
CA LYS A 38 11.37 -1.46 -21.07
C LYS A 38 10.90 -2.70 -21.84
N GLU A 39 11.47 -3.87 -21.55
CA GLU A 39 11.03 -5.14 -22.13
C GLU A 39 9.63 -5.51 -21.62
N HIS A 40 9.34 -5.33 -20.34
CA HIS A 40 8.02 -5.51 -19.73
C HIS A 40 6.96 -4.64 -20.39
N ILE A 41 7.23 -3.35 -20.64
CA ILE A 41 6.26 -2.48 -21.32
C ILE A 41 6.00 -2.91 -22.77
N LYS A 42 7.00 -3.48 -23.45
CA LYS A 42 6.86 -3.91 -24.85
C LYS A 42 6.02 -5.19 -25.02
N THR A 43 6.00 -6.08 -24.04
CA THR A 43 5.29 -7.37 -24.12
C THR A 43 3.85 -7.30 -23.61
N TYR A 44 3.50 -6.33 -22.77
CA TYR A 44 2.14 -6.19 -22.25
C TYR A 44 1.25 -5.47 -23.24
N LYS A 45 0.27 -6.19 -23.78
CA LYS A 45 -0.74 -5.66 -24.71
C LYS A 45 -1.91 -4.95 -24.01
N THR A 46 -2.09 -5.24 -22.72
CA THR A 46 -3.14 -4.69 -21.86
C THR A 46 -2.58 -3.60 -20.97
N THR A 47 -3.41 -2.64 -20.58
CA THR A 47 -3.00 -1.63 -19.61
C THR A 47 -2.89 -2.28 -18.22
N HIS A 48 -2.08 -1.69 -17.32
CA HIS A 48 -2.01 -2.18 -15.93
C HIS A 48 -3.40 -2.20 -15.26
N TYR A 49 -4.30 -1.28 -15.64
CA TYR A 49 -5.65 -1.25 -15.09
C TYR A 49 -6.51 -2.42 -15.55
N GLU A 50 -6.42 -2.78 -16.83
CA GLU A 50 -7.11 -3.95 -17.39
C GLU A 50 -6.59 -5.26 -16.80
N ASP A 51 -5.27 -5.39 -16.69
CA ASP A 51 -4.63 -6.56 -16.09
C ASP A 51 -5.10 -6.77 -14.66
N GLU A 52 -5.07 -5.71 -13.84
CA GLU A 52 -5.50 -5.78 -12.45
C GLU A 52 -7.01 -6.07 -12.31
N LEU A 53 -7.85 -5.42 -13.13
CA LEU A 53 -9.29 -5.68 -13.17
C LEU A 53 -9.61 -7.14 -13.54
N SER A 54 -8.79 -7.79 -14.37
CA SER A 54 -9.03 -9.17 -14.80
C SER A 54 -8.97 -10.17 -13.65
N HIS A 55 -8.21 -9.86 -12.58
CA HIS A 55 -7.99 -10.75 -11.46
C HIS A 55 -8.45 -10.20 -10.11
N ILE A 56 -9.03 -8.98 -10.05
CA ILE A 56 -9.46 -8.30 -8.81
C ILE A 56 -10.45 -9.10 -7.95
N ASN A 57 -11.20 -10.01 -8.57
CA ASN A 57 -12.19 -10.84 -7.88
C ASN A 57 -11.62 -12.18 -7.36
N SER A 58 -10.36 -12.49 -7.67
CA SER A 58 -9.74 -13.76 -7.30
C SER A 58 -9.44 -13.84 -5.81
N ASP A 59 -9.40 -15.08 -5.30
CA ASP A 59 -8.96 -15.37 -3.94
C ASP A 59 -7.50 -14.94 -3.72
N GLU A 60 -6.64 -15.13 -4.73
CA GLU A 60 -5.24 -14.72 -4.67
C GLU A 60 -5.12 -13.20 -4.50
N TYR A 61 -5.87 -12.42 -5.29
CA TYR A 61 -5.87 -10.96 -5.17
C TYR A 61 -6.37 -10.52 -3.78
N THR A 62 -7.40 -11.19 -3.25
CA THR A 62 -7.92 -10.89 -1.91
C THR A 62 -6.88 -11.17 -0.83
N LYS A 63 -6.17 -12.30 -0.92
CA LYS A 63 -5.07 -12.66 -0.01
C LYS A 63 -3.96 -11.61 -0.05
N GLU A 64 -3.49 -11.27 -1.24
CA GLU A 64 -2.42 -10.27 -1.44
C GLU A 64 -2.84 -8.88 -0.97
N TYR A 65 -4.11 -8.51 -1.16
CA TYR A 65 -4.67 -7.28 -0.63
C TYR A 65 -4.60 -7.24 0.92
N ILE A 66 -5.00 -8.32 1.60
CA ILE A 66 -4.93 -8.38 3.07
C ILE A 66 -3.47 -8.32 3.55
N ILE A 67 -2.57 -9.10 2.94
CA ILE A 67 -1.13 -9.09 3.25
C ILE A 67 -0.56 -7.67 3.10
N LYS A 68 -0.89 -6.99 2.00
CA LYS A 68 -0.46 -5.62 1.75
C LYS A 68 -0.92 -4.68 2.85
N VAL A 69 -2.19 -4.75 3.23
CA VAL A 69 -2.77 -3.89 4.27
C VAL A 69 -2.15 -4.17 5.64
N ILE A 70 -1.88 -5.43 6.00
CA ILE A 70 -1.17 -5.77 7.24
C ILE A 70 0.23 -5.13 7.28
N ASN A 71 0.95 -5.22 6.16
CA ASN A 71 2.35 -4.80 6.08
C ASN A 71 2.53 -3.29 5.86
N GLN A 72 1.57 -2.62 5.22
CA GLN A 72 1.70 -1.24 4.76
C GLN A 72 0.62 -0.31 5.32
N GLY A 73 -0.40 -0.85 5.98
CA GLY A 73 -1.56 -0.10 6.43
C GLY A 73 -2.51 0.27 5.29
N SER A 74 -3.53 1.06 5.62
CA SER A 74 -4.50 1.62 4.68
C SER A 74 -5.10 2.91 5.23
N ASN A 75 -5.21 3.93 4.37
CA ASN A 75 -5.81 5.23 4.70
C ASN A 75 -6.96 5.62 3.75
N SER A 76 -7.47 4.69 2.95
CA SER A 76 -8.39 4.99 1.84
C SER A 76 -9.88 4.85 2.18
N LEU A 77 -10.22 4.46 3.41
CA LEU A 77 -11.58 4.04 3.78
C LEU A 77 -12.34 5.00 4.71
N ASP A 78 -11.70 6.06 5.19
CA ASP A 78 -12.32 7.15 5.97
C ASP A 78 -13.23 6.69 7.14
N PHE A 79 -12.80 5.65 7.87
CA PHE A 79 -13.52 5.19 9.05
C PHE A 79 -13.30 6.12 10.25
N LYS A 80 -14.27 6.19 11.17
CA LYS A 80 -14.17 6.99 12.40
C LYS A 80 -13.00 6.60 13.31
N SER A 81 -12.55 5.34 13.23
CA SER A 81 -11.35 4.86 13.93
C SER A 81 -10.05 5.43 13.37
N GLY A 82 -10.10 6.07 12.21
CA GLY A 82 -8.94 6.62 11.53
C GLY A 82 -8.36 5.64 10.50
N VAL A 83 -7.04 5.68 10.37
CA VAL A 83 -6.28 4.85 9.43
C VAL A 83 -5.99 3.48 10.03
N MET A 84 -5.87 2.47 9.19
CA MET A 84 -5.28 1.20 9.60
C MET A 84 -3.76 1.32 9.49
N GLU A 85 -3.08 1.40 10.63
CA GLU A 85 -1.62 1.44 10.66
C GLU A 85 -1.01 0.07 10.31
N ALA A 86 0.26 0.08 9.86
CA ALA A 86 1.04 -1.13 9.65
C ALA A 86 1.67 -1.63 10.96
N GLY A 87 2.17 -2.87 10.95
CA GLY A 87 3.07 -3.36 12.00
C GLY A 87 2.39 -3.99 13.22
N PHE A 88 1.06 -4.17 13.19
CA PHE A 88 0.34 -4.96 14.21
C PHE A 88 0.72 -6.44 14.20
N ALA A 89 1.12 -6.97 13.04
CA ALA A 89 1.63 -8.32 12.89
C ALA A 89 3.01 -8.29 12.22
N ARG A 90 3.81 -9.34 12.44
CA ARG A 90 5.07 -9.51 11.72
C ARG A 90 4.80 -9.81 10.25
N PRO A 91 5.65 -9.35 9.31
CA PRO A 91 5.49 -9.67 7.90
C PRO A 91 5.45 -11.18 7.60
N ASP A 92 6.23 -11.97 8.35
CA ASP A 92 6.25 -13.44 8.23
C ASP A 92 4.92 -14.10 8.60
N ASP A 93 4.09 -13.41 9.42
CA ASP A 93 2.79 -13.89 9.88
C ASP A 93 1.63 -13.40 8.99
N ALA A 94 1.90 -12.48 8.06
CA ALA A 94 0.85 -11.86 7.25
C ALA A 94 0.11 -12.87 6.36
N GLU A 95 0.82 -13.84 5.76
CA GLU A 95 0.20 -14.86 4.89
C GLU A 95 -0.80 -15.72 5.66
N LYS A 96 -0.42 -16.22 6.85
CA LYS A 96 -1.30 -17.07 7.67
C LYS A 96 -2.51 -16.30 8.20
N ILE A 97 -2.32 -15.05 8.63
CA ILE A 97 -3.42 -14.17 9.07
C ILE A 97 -4.35 -13.89 7.89
N ALA A 98 -3.82 -13.58 6.71
CA ALA A 98 -4.63 -13.33 5.51
C ALA A 98 -5.47 -14.56 5.12
N CYS A 99 -4.88 -15.76 5.11
CA CYS A 99 -5.61 -16.99 4.85
C CYS A 99 -6.74 -17.23 5.87
N TYR A 100 -6.50 -17.00 7.16
CA TYR A 100 -7.55 -17.12 8.19
C TYR A 100 -8.65 -16.07 7.98
N THR A 101 -8.31 -14.80 7.78
CA THR A 101 -9.27 -13.70 7.55
C THR A 101 -10.19 -13.99 6.37
N MET A 102 -9.67 -14.55 5.27
CA MET A 102 -10.48 -14.95 4.11
C MET A 102 -11.56 -15.98 4.46
N THR A 103 -11.32 -16.85 5.44
CA THR A 103 -12.31 -17.85 5.85
C THR A 103 -13.53 -17.24 6.53
N LEU A 104 -13.38 -16.04 7.13
CA LEU A 104 -14.49 -15.32 7.74
C LEU A 104 -15.56 -14.99 6.70
N SER A 105 -15.15 -14.69 5.46
CA SER A 105 -16.05 -14.45 4.32
C SER A 105 -16.35 -15.71 3.49
N GLY A 106 -16.02 -16.92 3.98
CA GLY A 106 -16.19 -18.18 3.26
C GLY A 106 -15.25 -18.40 2.07
N ARG A 107 -14.22 -17.56 1.89
CA ARG A 107 -13.22 -17.74 0.83
C ARG A 107 -12.19 -18.78 1.23
N LYS A 108 -11.56 -19.39 0.22
CA LYS A 108 -10.54 -20.43 0.41
C LYS A 108 -9.16 -19.84 0.18
N CYS A 109 -8.20 -20.24 1.01
CA CYS A 109 -6.78 -20.03 0.73
C CYS A 109 -6.21 -21.29 0.07
N LYS A 110 -5.34 -21.12 -0.95
CA LYS A 110 -4.69 -22.26 -1.61
C LYS A 110 -3.84 -23.09 -0.64
N LYS A 111 -3.16 -22.40 0.27
CA LYS A 111 -2.37 -22.99 1.35
C LYS A 111 -3.26 -23.05 2.59
N ALA A 112 -3.39 -24.23 3.19
CA ALA A 112 -4.05 -24.34 4.49
C ALA A 112 -3.30 -23.46 5.51
N TYR A 113 -4.04 -22.68 6.28
CA TYR A 113 -3.47 -21.92 7.38
C TYR A 113 -3.24 -22.88 8.57
N PRO A 114 -2.20 -22.64 9.39
CA PRO A 114 -1.99 -23.40 10.61
C PRO A 114 -3.14 -23.15 11.61
N GLU A 115 -3.48 -24.14 12.42
CA GLU A 115 -4.57 -24.05 13.42
C GLU A 115 -4.44 -22.83 14.35
N ASP A 116 -3.21 -22.38 14.61
CA ASP A 116 -2.94 -21.21 15.44
C ASP A 116 -3.26 -19.86 14.76
N ALA A 117 -3.53 -19.82 13.45
CA ALA A 117 -3.82 -18.56 12.74
C ALA A 117 -5.06 -17.86 13.30
N ALA A 118 -6.03 -18.63 13.82
CA ALA A 118 -7.19 -18.09 14.54
C ALA A 118 -6.78 -17.32 15.80
N MET A 119 -5.79 -17.82 16.54
CA MET A 119 -5.23 -17.15 17.72
C MET A 119 -4.54 -15.85 17.34
N PHE A 120 -3.74 -15.85 16.26
CA PHE A 120 -3.09 -14.64 15.75
C PHE A 120 -4.12 -13.58 15.36
N TYR A 121 -5.15 -13.96 14.61
CA TYR A 121 -6.21 -13.04 14.24
C TYR A 121 -6.94 -12.49 15.46
N THR A 122 -7.41 -13.35 16.36
CA THR A 122 -8.19 -12.89 17.53
C THR A 122 -7.39 -11.99 18.45
N SER A 123 -6.09 -12.27 18.65
CA SER A 123 -5.20 -11.50 19.53
C SER A 123 -4.76 -10.15 18.95
N ILE A 124 -4.65 -10.05 17.62
CA ILE A 124 -4.09 -8.86 16.94
C ILE A 124 -5.18 -8.04 16.23
N CYS A 125 -6.10 -8.71 15.54
CA CYS A 125 -7.08 -8.10 14.65
C CYS A 125 -8.47 -8.02 15.30
N GLY A 126 -8.83 -9.02 16.10
CA GLY A 126 -10.17 -9.19 16.68
C GLY A 126 -10.63 -8.04 17.57
N GLY A 127 -9.70 -7.35 18.24
CA GLY A 127 -10.03 -6.18 19.08
C GLY A 127 -10.67 -5.01 18.33
N CYS A 128 -10.33 -4.84 17.04
CA CYS A 128 -10.87 -3.77 16.19
C CYS A 128 -11.87 -4.30 15.16
N HIS A 129 -11.56 -5.43 14.53
CA HIS A 129 -12.38 -6.01 13.47
C HIS A 129 -13.43 -7.02 13.97
N GLY A 130 -13.45 -7.32 15.27
CA GLY A 130 -14.28 -8.38 15.84
C GLY A 130 -13.73 -9.78 15.53
N ASN A 131 -14.01 -10.72 16.43
CA ASN A 131 -13.58 -12.12 16.25
C ASN A 131 -14.26 -12.80 15.05
N ASP A 132 -15.42 -12.31 14.62
CA ASP A 132 -16.13 -12.76 13.41
C ASP A 132 -15.83 -11.89 12.16
N GLY A 133 -14.96 -10.89 12.31
CA GLY A 133 -14.53 -10.00 11.23
C GLY A 133 -15.54 -8.94 10.82
N LYS A 134 -16.69 -8.79 11.50
CA LYS A 134 -17.73 -7.85 11.05
C LYS A 134 -17.47 -6.37 11.37
N GLY A 135 -16.37 -6.09 12.06
CA GLY A 135 -16.08 -4.77 12.61
C GLY A 135 -16.99 -4.44 13.81
N LEU A 136 -16.76 -3.26 14.40
CA LEU A 136 -17.52 -2.79 15.56
C LEU A 136 -18.49 -1.68 15.16
N GLY A 137 -19.70 -2.05 14.70
CA GLY A 137 -20.80 -1.10 14.48
C GLY A 137 -20.49 0.04 13.49
N GLY A 138 -19.68 -0.24 12.47
CA GLY A 138 -19.26 0.76 11.46
C GLY A 138 -18.12 1.67 11.91
N VAL A 139 -17.52 1.45 13.09
CA VAL A 139 -16.30 2.14 13.53
C VAL A 139 -15.06 1.56 12.85
N TYR A 140 -15.05 0.25 12.57
CA TYR A 140 -14.01 -0.47 11.85
C TYR A 140 -14.61 -1.24 10.66
N PRO A 141 -13.85 -1.49 9.58
CA PRO A 141 -14.37 -2.17 8.41
C PRO A 141 -14.70 -3.63 8.66
N ASP A 142 -15.75 -4.08 7.98
CA ASP A 142 -16.18 -5.47 7.89
C ASP A 142 -15.29 -6.26 6.91
N LEU A 143 -14.53 -7.21 7.46
CA LEU A 143 -13.64 -8.14 6.79
C LEU A 143 -14.36 -9.44 6.34
N ASN A 144 -15.60 -9.66 6.79
CA ASN A 144 -16.41 -10.82 6.47
C ASN A 144 -17.10 -10.68 5.09
N LYS A 145 -17.06 -9.49 4.49
CA LYS A 145 -17.66 -9.29 3.16
C LYS A 145 -17.00 -10.15 2.09
N ALA A 146 -17.83 -10.73 1.21
CA ALA A 146 -17.36 -11.48 0.05
C ALA A 146 -16.38 -10.66 -0.80
N LYS A 147 -16.59 -9.36 -0.95
CA LYS A 147 -15.60 -8.42 -1.47
C LYS A 147 -15.36 -7.34 -0.43
N MET A 148 -14.10 -7.19 0.00
CA MET A 148 -13.74 -6.18 1.00
C MET A 148 -13.90 -4.77 0.45
N LEU A 149 -14.33 -3.82 1.28
CA LEU A 149 -14.60 -2.44 0.87
C LEU A 149 -13.41 -1.77 0.16
N GLY A 150 -12.17 -2.03 0.60
CA GLY A 150 -11.01 -1.47 -0.09
C GLY A 150 -10.73 -2.09 -1.46
N ILE A 151 -11.14 -3.34 -1.69
CA ILE A 151 -11.13 -3.96 -3.02
C ILE A 151 -12.23 -3.34 -3.89
N GLU A 152 -13.42 -3.08 -3.34
CA GLU A 152 -14.50 -2.37 -4.04
C GLU A 152 -14.04 -0.97 -4.49
N ASN A 153 -13.44 -0.20 -3.59
CA ASN A 153 -12.90 1.13 -3.90
C ASN A 153 -11.80 1.06 -4.97
N ARG A 154 -10.90 0.08 -4.89
CA ARG A 154 -9.87 -0.13 -5.90
C ARG A 154 -10.48 -0.49 -7.26
N GLU A 155 -11.48 -1.36 -7.29
CA GLU A 155 -12.17 -1.74 -8.53
C GLU A 155 -12.85 -0.53 -9.18
N MET A 156 -13.53 0.32 -8.39
CA MET A 156 -14.14 1.54 -8.90
C MET A 156 -13.11 2.49 -9.52
N PHE A 157 -11.97 2.69 -8.83
CA PHE A 157 -10.86 3.50 -9.34
C PHE A 157 -10.32 2.93 -10.66
N LEU A 158 -10.04 1.63 -10.73
CA LEU A 158 -9.51 1.01 -11.94
C LEU A 158 -10.49 1.15 -13.12
N LYS A 159 -11.79 0.98 -12.88
CA LYS A 159 -12.83 1.19 -13.90
C LYS A 159 -12.87 2.63 -14.39
N SER A 160 -12.74 3.63 -13.50
CA SER A 160 -12.69 5.04 -13.92
C SER A 160 -11.45 5.35 -14.75
N MET A 161 -10.29 4.76 -14.40
CA MET A 161 -9.05 4.96 -15.15
C MET A 161 -9.08 4.27 -16.53
N HIS A 162 -9.64 3.07 -16.60
CA HIS A 162 -9.81 2.35 -17.87
C HIS A 162 -10.71 3.11 -18.83
N LYS A 163 -11.83 3.66 -18.34
CA LYS A 163 -12.74 4.50 -19.14
C LYS A 163 -12.05 5.77 -19.66
N GLN A 164 -11.25 6.45 -18.84
CA GLN A 164 -10.50 7.63 -19.29
C GLN A 164 -9.50 7.28 -20.40
N GLN A 165 -8.85 6.11 -20.31
CA GLN A 165 -7.92 5.66 -21.35
C GLN A 165 -8.62 5.31 -22.67
N SER A 166 -9.83 4.75 -22.63
CA SER A 166 -10.61 4.48 -23.85
C SER A 166 -11.08 5.75 -24.55
N ASP A 167 -11.41 6.79 -23.78
CA ASP A 167 -11.94 8.06 -24.30
C ASP A 167 -10.84 8.96 -24.90
N THR A 168 -9.56 8.68 -24.63
CA THR A 168 -8.40 9.47 -25.11
C THR A 168 -7.75 8.86 -26.37
N LYS A 169 -8.30 7.76 -26.90
CA LYS A 169 -7.77 7.04 -28.06
C LYS A 169 -8.67 7.19 -29.27
#